data_AF-A0A7M3YJN5-F1
#
_entry.id   AF-A0A7M3YJN5-F1
#
_cell.length_a   1.000
_cell.length_b   1.000
_cell.length_c   1.000
_cell.angle_alpha   90.00
_cell.angle_beta   90.00
_cell.angle_gamma   90.00
#
_symmetry.space_group_name_H-M   'P 1'
#
loop_
_entity.id
_entity.type
_entity.pdbx_description
1 polymer ?
#
loop_
_entity_poly.entity_id
_entity_poly.type
_entity_poly.pdbx_seq_one_letter_code
_entity_poly.pdbx_strand_id
1 'polypeptide(L)' 'DSDEEDDDDYDDDDIDIGDWVGLDIDGEEFFGEIVEFDDDEGTVTIETEDGEEVTGDQDDMFLEDEDDE' A
#
# COMPACT_ATOMS: atom_id res chain seq x y z
N ASP A 1 14.55 21.20 13.94
CA ASP A 1 15.17 20.10 14.68
C ASP A 1 14.09 19.31 15.37
N SER A 2 13.65 18.18 14.86
CA SER A 2 13.96 17.42 13.64
C SER A 2 12.69 16.60 13.44
N ASP A 3 12.11 16.60 12.24
CA ASP A 3 11.10 15.59 11.89
C ASP A 3 11.78 14.24 12.17
N GLU A 4 11.19 13.52 13.10
CA GLU A 4 11.67 12.25 13.63
C GLU A 4 11.62 11.25 12.48
N GLU A 5 12.74 10.55 12.27
CA GLU A 5 12.86 9.54 11.23
C GLU A 5 11.89 8.40 11.56
N ASP A 6 10.89 8.24 10.70
CA ASP A 6 10.02 7.07 10.56
C ASP A 6 10.91 5.97 9.97
N ASP A 7 11.75 5.40 10.83
CA ASP A 7 12.48 4.15 10.61
C ASP A 7 11.45 3.03 10.87
N ASP A 8 10.43 2.98 10.02
CA ASP A 8 9.37 1.99 10.07
C ASP A 8 9.91 0.73 9.40
N ASP A 9 10.33 -0.19 10.25
CA ASP A 9 10.51 -1.61 9.97
C ASP A 9 9.12 -2.12 9.54
N TYR A 10 8.71 -1.82 8.29
CA TYR A 10 7.39 -2.14 7.75
C TYR A 10 7.25 -3.67 7.60
N ASP A 11 6.94 -4.34 8.71
CA ASP A 11 6.38 -5.69 8.68
C ASP A 11 4.98 -5.56 8.06
N ASP A 12 4.57 -6.52 7.22
CA ASP A 12 3.25 -6.58 6.55
C ASP A 12 2.03 -6.36 7.49
N ASP A 13 2.25 -6.48 8.81
CA ASP A 13 1.30 -6.24 9.89
C ASP A 13 1.12 -4.74 10.30
N ASP A 14 1.95 -3.81 9.81
CA ASP A 14 1.90 -2.36 10.15
C ASP A 14 1.33 -1.48 9.01
N ILE A 15 0.69 -2.09 7.99
CA ILE A 15 0.08 -1.35 6.88
C ILE A 15 -1.27 -0.74 7.28
N ASP A 16 -1.38 0.58 7.19
CA ASP A 16 -2.55 1.38 7.58
C ASP A 16 -3.11 2.22 6.40
N ILE A 17 -4.32 2.78 6.61
CA ILE A 17 -4.92 3.71 5.64
C ILE A 17 -4.08 5.00 5.59
N GLY A 18 -3.63 5.36 4.39
CA GLY A 18 -2.70 6.47 4.15
C GLY A 18 -1.29 6.02 3.78
N ASP A 19 -0.98 4.73 3.88
CA ASP A 19 0.31 4.20 3.45
C ASP A 19 0.36 3.98 1.94
N TRP A 20 1.55 4.17 1.37
CA TRP A 20 1.81 3.96 -0.04
C TRP A 20 2.22 2.51 -0.30
N VAL A 21 1.42 1.79 -1.06
CA VAL A 21 1.63 0.36 -1.32
C VAL A 21 1.50 0.02 -2.79
N GLY A 22 2.08 -1.13 -3.16
CA GLY A 22 1.87 -1.80 -4.43
C GLY A 22 0.79 -2.88 -4.33
N LEU A 23 0.06 -3.10 -5.43
CA LEU A 23 -0.94 -4.15 -5.61
C LEU A 23 -0.74 -4.84 -6.96
N ASP A 24 -0.61 -6.16 -6.98
CA ASP A 24 -0.67 -6.95 -8.22
C ASP A 24 -2.11 -7.35 -8.53
N ILE A 25 -2.63 -6.90 -9.68
CA ILE A 25 -3.98 -7.25 -10.13
C ILE A 25 -3.89 -7.79 -11.55
N ASP A 26 -4.27 -9.06 -11.72
CA ASP A 26 -4.21 -9.75 -13.02
C ASP A 26 -2.80 -9.71 -13.67
N GLY A 27 -1.73 -9.59 -12.86
CA GLY A 27 -0.35 -9.45 -13.33
C GLY A 27 0.04 -8.06 -13.84
N GLU A 28 -0.74 -7.03 -13.48
CA GLU A 28 -0.40 -5.61 -13.62
C GLU A 28 -0.21 -5.00 -12.22
N GLU A 29 0.92 -4.34 -12.03
CA GLU A 29 1.31 -3.73 -10.75
C GLU A 29 0.78 -2.29 -10.68
N PHE A 30 0.02 -1.99 -9.64
CA PHE A 30 -0.51 -0.66 -9.35
C PHE A 30 0.06 -0.14 -8.05
N PHE A 31 0.37 1.17 -8.00
CA PHE A 31 0.94 1.81 -6.81
C PHE A 31 0.08 3.01 -6.42
N GLY A 32 -0.18 3.15 -5.13
CA GLY A 32 -1.07 4.18 -4.62
C GLY A 32 -1.15 4.22 -3.10
N GLU A 33 -1.84 5.23 -2.60
CA GLU A 33 -2.15 5.40 -1.18
C GLU A 33 -3.36 4.55 -0.81
N ILE A 34 -3.30 3.78 0.28
CA ILE A 34 -4.45 3.01 0.76
C ILE A 34 -5.55 3.95 1.23
N VAL A 35 -6.74 3.81 0.63
CA VAL A 35 -7.92 4.61 0.98
C VAL A 35 -8.99 3.81 1.72
N GLU A 36 -9.05 2.48 1.54
CA GLU A 36 -10.05 1.63 2.17
C GLU A 36 -9.59 0.16 2.29
N PHE A 37 -9.87 -0.45 3.44
CA PHE A 37 -9.79 -1.90 3.65
C PHE A 37 -11.19 -2.50 3.78
N ASP A 38 -11.45 -3.56 3.02
CA ASP A 38 -12.65 -4.37 3.15
C ASP A 38 -12.29 -5.73 3.77
N ASP A 39 -12.40 -5.83 5.10
CA ASP A 39 -12.17 -7.07 5.85
C ASP A 39 -13.19 -8.17 5.56
N ASP A 40 -14.39 -7.83 5.06
CA ASP A 40 -15.45 -8.79 4.76
C ASP A 40 -15.15 -9.50 3.42
N GLU A 41 -14.65 -8.75 2.43
CA GLU A 41 -14.25 -9.26 1.12
C GLU A 41 -12.78 -9.68 1.04
N GLY A 42 -11.93 -9.22 1.97
CA GLY A 42 -10.47 -9.46 1.97
C GLY A 42 -9.74 -8.64 0.91
N THR A 43 -10.26 -7.44 0.61
CA THR A 43 -9.76 -6.58 -0.47
C THR A 43 -9.31 -5.22 0.06
N VAL A 44 -8.46 -4.55 -0.71
CA VAL A 44 -7.95 -3.21 -0.39
C VAL A 44 -8.12 -2.32 -1.61
N THR A 45 -8.44 -1.05 -1.37
CA THR A 45 -8.50 -0.02 -2.40
C THR A 45 -7.40 1.00 -2.19
N ILE A 46 -6.66 1.28 -3.26
CA ILE A 46 -5.62 2.32 -3.31
C ILE A 46 -6.03 3.45 -4.27
N GLU A 47 -5.60 4.68 -3.99
CA GLU A 47 -5.66 5.81 -4.90
C GLU A 47 -4.29 6.04 -5.55
N THR A 48 -4.23 5.89 -6.87
CA THR A 48 -3.01 6.11 -7.66
C THR A 48 -2.67 7.60 -7.75
N GLU A 49 -1.45 7.94 -8.19
CA GLU A 49 -1.02 9.35 -8.38
C GLU A 49 -1.91 10.15 -9.36
N ASP A 50 -2.63 9.49 -10.29
CA ASP A 50 -3.58 10.15 -11.20
C ASP A 50 -4.94 10.44 -10.54
N GLY A 51 -5.14 9.94 -9.31
CA GLY A 51 -6.41 9.97 -8.59
C GLY A 51 -7.39 8.89 -9.06
N GLU A 52 -6.89 7.80 -9.66
CA GLU A 52 -7.70 6.64 -10.01
C GLU A 52 -7.69 5.62 -8.85
N GLU A 53 -8.88 5.19 -8.44
CA GLU A 53 -9.09 4.21 -7.39
C GLU A 53 -9.02 2.79 -7.97
N VAL A 54 -8.16 1.95 -7.39
CA VAL A 54 -7.90 0.58 -7.84
C VAL A 54 -8.09 -0.37 -6.65
N THR A 55 -8.87 -1.42 -6.83
CA THR A 55 -9.18 -2.41 -5.79
C THR A 55 -8.60 -3.77 -6.15
N GLY A 56 -7.86 -4.38 -5.22
CA GLY A 56 -7.25 -5.70 -5.37
C GLY A 56 -7.35 -6.54 -4.10
N ASP A 57 -6.85 -7.77 -4.18
CA ASP A 57 -6.78 -8.69 -3.05
C ASP A 57 -5.72 -8.22 -2.04
N GLN A 58 -6.01 -8.28 -0.74
CA GLN A 58 -5.05 -7.89 0.31
C GLN A 58 -3.81 -8.77 0.33
N ASP A 59 -3.96 -10.06 0.00
CA ASP A 59 -2.85 -11.03 -0.06
C ASP A 59 -1.84 -10.71 -1.19
N ASP A 60 -2.23 -9.88 -2.17
CA ASP A 60 -1.40 -9.48 -3.32
C ASP A 60 -0.81 -8.06 -3.15
N MET A 61 -0.93 -7.49 -1.94
CA MET A 61 -0.28 -6.25 -1.56
C MET A 61 1.22 -6.46 -1.28
N PHE A 62 2.03 -5.45 -1.59
CA PHE A 62 3.42 -5.39 -1.16
C PHE A 62 3.84 -3.94 -0.88
N LEU A 63 4.77 -3.78 0.06
CA LEU A 63 5.41 -2.50 0.31
C LEU A 63 6.51 -2.29 -0.73
N GLU A 64 6.61 -1.07 -1.26
CA GLU A 64 7.79 -0.71 -2.05
C GLU A 64 8.93 -0.50 -1.04
N ASP A 65 9.70 -1.56 -0.78
CA ASP A 65 10.93 -1.45 0.01
C ASP A 65 11.83 -0.39 -0.65
N GLU A 66 12.05 0.76 0.01
CA GLU A 66 13.10 1.74 -0.35
C GLU A 66 14.54 1.19 -0.10
N ASP A 67 14.71 -0.13 0.02
CA ASP A 67 15.99 -0.84 0.20
C ASP A 67 16.73 -1.08 -1.13
N ASP A 68 17.06 -0.01 -1.87
CA ASP A 68 18.10 -0.06 -2.90
C ASP A 68 18.92 1.26 -2.93
N GLU A 69 19.48 1.65 -1.76
CA GLU A 69 20.58 2.65 -1.67
C GLU A 69 21.90 2.10 -1.08
#